data_AF-A0A349HDI6-F1
#
_entry.id   AF-A0A349HDI6-F1
#
_cell.length_a   1.000
_cell.length_b   1.000
_cell.length_c   1.000
_cell.angle_alpha   90.00
_cell.angle_beta   90.00
_cell.angle_gamma   90.00
#
_symmetry.space_group_name_H-M   'P 1'
#
loop_
_entity.id
_entity.type
_entity.pdbx_description
1 polymer ?
#
loop_
_entity_poly.entity_id
_entity_poly.type
_entity_poly.pdbx_seq_one_letter_code
_entity_poly.pdbx_strand_id
1 'polypeptide(L)'
;MTPEADRFLQTAQKHLERARIMLSVGLNEDTGRAAYLAGFHAAQAFIFEKIGKVLKTHKGVQTEFLRITKDDLCFKAELRIFLSHAYNFKAIADYETGPAPKFQQNG
;
A
#
# COMPACT_ATOMS: atom_id res chain seq x y z
N MET A 1 -19.15 2.12 10.92
CA MET A 1 -17.84 2.76 10.72
C MET A 1 -17.47 3.53 11.97
N THR A 2 -16.41 3.11 12.65
CA THR A 2 -15.90 3.83 13.81
C THR A 2 -15.16 5.11 13.38
N PRO A 3 -15.00 6.11 14.27
CA PRO A 3 -14.21 7.31 13.97
C PRO A 3 -12.76 7.02 13.57
N GLU A 4 -12.14 5.98 14.14
CA GLU A 4 -10.78 5.57 13.80
C GLU A 4 -10.69 4.96 12.40
N ALA A 5 -11.64 4.08 12.04
CA ALA A 5 -11.72 3.52 10.70
C ALA A 5 -11.97 4.62 9.66
N ASP A 6 -12.82 5.60 9.98
CA ASP A 6 -13.12 6.73 9.10
C ASP A 6 -11.88 7.61 8.86
N ARG A 7 -11.07 7.89 9.89
CA ARG A 7 -9.79 8.63 9.72
C ARG A 7 -8.83 7.92 8.77
N PHE A 8 -8.75 6.60 8.84
CA PHE A 8 -7.95 5.83 7.89
C PHE A 8 -8.51 5.93 6.47
N LEU A 9 -9.83 5.84 6.28
CA LEU A 9 -10.45 6.00 4.96
C LEU A 9 -10.27 7.40 4.38
N GLN A 10 -10.43 8.45 5.18
CA GLN A 10 -10.16 9.82 4.74
C GLN A 10 -8.70 9.98 4.26
N THR A 11 -7.75 9.36 4.97
CA THR A 11 -6.34 9.37 4.58
C THR A 11 -6.13 8.58 3.28
N ALA A 12 -6.78 7.42 3.13
CA ALA A 12 -6.74 6.64 1.91
C ALA A 12 -7.26 7.42 0.69
N GLN A 13 -8.38 8.14 0.84
CA GLN A 13 -8.97 8.97 -0.20
C GLN A 13 -8.04 10.10 -0.63
N LYS A 14 -7.38 10.78 0.31
CA LYS A 14 -6.38 11.82 0.00
C LYS A 14 -5.23 11.26 -0.83
N HIS A 15 -4.73 10.08 -0.50
CA HIS A 15 -3.66 9.44 -1.27
C HIS A 15 -4.13 8.98 -2.66
N LEU A 16 -5.36 8.47 -2.77
CA LEU A 16 -5.92 8.08 -4.06
C LEU A 16 -6.06 9.28 -4.99
N GLU A 17 -6.52 10.42 -4.47
CA GLU A 17 -6.61 11.65 -5.25
C GLU A 17 -5.23 12.15 -5.70
N ARG A 18 -4.23 12.12 -4.81
CA ARG A 18 -2.84 12.43 -5.18
C ARG A 18 -2.31 11.50 -6.27
N ALA A 19 -2.58 10.20 -6.18
CA ALA A 19 -2.17 9.24 -7.19
C ALA A 19 -2.81 9.55 -8.56
N ARG A 20 -4.08 9.94 -8.61
CA ARG A 20 -4.76 10.35 -9.84
C ARG A 20 -4.12 11.59 -10.46
N ILE A 21 -3.83 12.60 -9.63
CA ILE A 21 -3.17 13.83 -10.08
C ILE A 21 -1.78 13.51 -10.63
N MET A 22 -0.95 12.76 -9.88
CA MET A 22 0.40 12.37 -10.30
C MET A 22 0.40 11.57 -11.60
N LEU A 23 -0.57 10.67 -11.77
CA LEU A 23 -0.73 9.90 -13.00
C LEU A 23 -1.05 10.82 -14.18
N SER A 24 -1.92 11.81 -13.97
CA SER A 24 -2.32 12.75 -15.04
C SER A 24 -1.17 13.61 -15.58
N VAL A 25 -0.12 13.81 -14.77
CA VAL A 25 1.09 14.57 -15.15
C VAL A 25 2.30 13.67 -15.45
N GLY A 26 2.12 12.35 -15.52
CA GLY A 26 3.17 11.39 -15.87
C GLY A 26 4.19 11.08 -14.78
N LEU A 27 3.93 11.43 -13.52
CA LEU A 27 4.81 11.13 -12.38
C LEU A 27 4.56 9.71 -11.86
N ASN A 28 5.04 8.71 -12.61
CA ASN A 28 4.69 7.30 -12.41
C ASN A 28 5.19 6.72 -11.07
N GLU A 29 6.41 7.05 -10.64
CA GLU A 29 6.96 6.58 -9.35
C GLU A 29 6.14 7.11 -8.16
N ASP A 30 5.87 8.41 -8.16
CA ASP A 30 5.04 9.07 -7.15
C ASP A 30 3.60 8.54 -7.16
N THR A 31 3.07 8.25 -8.35
CA THR A 31 1.77 7.59 -8.53
C THR A 31 1.75 6.24 -7.83
N GLY A 32 2.77 5.40 -8.06
CA GLY A 32 2.89 4.08 -7.44
C GLY A 32 2.94 4.16 -5.91
N ARG A 33 3.76 5.09 -5.39
CA ARG A 33 3.86 5.38 -3.95
C ARG A 33 2.52 5.82 -3.36
N ALA A 34 1.83 6.76 -4.00
CA ALA A 34 0.55 7.29 -3.52
C ALA A 34 -0.57 6.23 -3.59
N ALA A 35 -0.63 5.45 -4.66
CA ALA A 35 -1.59 4.35 -4.82
C ALA A 35 -1.39 3.27 -3.75
N TYR A 36 -0.14 2.92 -3.43
CA TYR A 36 0.16 2.01 -2.34
C TYR A 36 -0.35 2.55 -0.99
N LEU A 37 -0.06 3.81 -0.67
CA LEU A 37 -0.49 4.42 0.60
C LEU A 37 -2.02 4.50 0.71
N ALA A 38 -2.71 4.75 -0.41
CA ALA A 38 -4.17 4.68 -0.47
C ALA A 38 -4.69 3.29 -0.08
N GLY A 39 -4.15 2.24 -0.71
CA GLY A 39 -4.50 0.86 -0.39
C GLY A 39 -4.15 0.49 1.06
N PHE A 40 -2.99 0.92 1.55
CA PHE A 40 -2.52 0.66 2.91
C PHE A 40 -3.48 1.21 3.98
N HIS A 41 -3.87 2.47 3.85
CA HIS A 41 -4.81 3.07 4.81
C HIS A 41 -6.23 2.50 4.67
N ALA A 42 -6.67 2.14 3.47
CA ALA A 42 -7.95 1.44 3.29
C ALA A 42 -7.95 0.06 4.00
N ALA A 43 -6.85 -0.69 3.92
CA ALA A 43 -6.70 -1.94 4.65
C ALA A 43 -6.66 -1.74 6.17
N GLN A 44 -5.98 -0.68 6.67
CA GLN A 44 -6.00 -0.36 8.10
C GLN A 44 -7.42 -0.04 8.59
N ALA A 45 -8.20 0.74 7.83
CA ALA A 45 -9.60 1.01 8.15
C ALA A 45 -10.42 -0.28 8.24
N PHE A 46 -10.29 -1.16 7.24
CA PHE A 46 -11.01 -2.42 7.19
C PHE A 46 -10.64 -3.36 8.36
N ILE A 47 -9.34 -3.51 8.64
CA ILE A 47 -8.87 -4.34 9.76
C ILE A 47 -9.41 -3.78 11.09
N PHE A 48 -9.37 -2.47 11.26
CA PHE A 48 -9.89 -1.84 12.48
C PHE A 48 -11.39 -2.08 12.63
N GLU A 49 -12.18 -1.85 11.58
CA GLU A 49 -13.62 -2.07 11.62
C GLU A 49 -13.97 -3.54 11.89
N LYS A 50 -13.18 -4.49 11.36
CA LYS A 50 -13.44 -5.93 11.52
C LYS A 50 -13.03 -6.49 12.87
N ILE A 51 -11.88 -6.07 13.41
CA ILE A 51 -11.27 -6.72 14.59
C ILE A 51 -10.70 -5.76 15.64
N GLY A 52 -10.86 -4.46 15.47
CA GLY A 52 -10.43 -3.43 16.44
C GLY A 52 -8.91 -3.29 16.60
N LYS A 53 -8.11 -3.82 15.67
CA LYS A 53 -6.64 -3.78 15.76
C LYS A 53 -6.03 -2.73 14.85
N VAL A 54 -5.07 -1.98 15.41
CA VAL A 54 -4.17 -1.11 14.63
C VAL A 54 -2.83 -1.82 14.46
N LEU A 55 -2.47 -2.10 13.21
CA LEU A 55 -1.18 -2.69 12.86
C LEU A 55 -0.19 -1.60 12.44
N LYS A 56 1.02 -1.69 13.00
CA LYS A 56 2.07 -0.66 12.86
C LYS A 56 3.02 -0.88 11.69
N THR A 57 3.03 -2.08 11.10
CA THR A 57 3.98 -2.45 10.04
C THR A 57 3.26 -2.76 8.74
N HIS A 58 3.91 -2.46 7.62
CA HIS A 58 3.42 -2.79 6.28
C HIS A 58 3.13 -4.29 6.13
N LYS A 59 4.11 -5.13 6.50
CA LYS A 59 3.97 -6.58 6.49
C LYS A 59 2.80 -7.05 7.38
N GLY A 60 2.61 -6.44 8.55
CA GLY A 60 1.50 -6.77 9.44
C GLY A 60 0.14 -6.51 8.78
N VAL A 61 -0.05 -5.31 8.22
CA VAL A 61 -1.29 -4.94 7.52
C VAL A 61 -1.57 -5.89 6.36
N GLN A 62 -0.57 -6.19 5.52
CA GLN A 62 -0.73 -7.11 4.38
C GLN A 62 -1.15 -8.52 4.84
N THR A 63 -0.44 -9.10 5.80
CA THR A 63 -0.73 -10.44 6.30
C THR A 63 -2.13 -10.52 6.90
N GLU A 64 -2.51 -9.55 7.72
CA GLU A 64 -3.81 -9.57 8.40
C GLU A 64 -4.96 -9.29 7.43
N PHE A 65 -4.77 -8.37 6.48
CA PHE A 65 -5.75 -8.11 5.44
C PHE A 65 -6.01 -9.36 4.61
N LEU A 66 -4.96 -10.04 4.17
CA LEU A 66 -5.08 -11.31 3.43
C LEU A 66 -5.77 -12.39 4.27
N ARG A 67 -5.42 -12.50 5.55
CA ARG A 67 -6.04 -13.47 6.47
C ARG A 67 -7.54 -13.25 6.62
N ILE A 68 -7.98 -12.00 6.78
CA ILE A 68 -9.40 -11.67 7.00
C ILE A 68 -10.22 -11.80 5.70
N THR A 69 -9.62 -11.49 4.54
CA THR A 69 -10.32 -11.50 3.25
C THR A 69 -10.22 -12.82 2.48
N LYS A 70 -9.49 -13.81 3.01
CA LYS A 70 -9.21 -15.09 2.32
C LYS A 70 -10.45 -15.81 1.81
N ASP A 71 -11.49 -15.86 2.65
CA ASP A 71 -12.72 -16.61 2.37
C ASP A 71 -13.92 -15.68 2.08
N ASP A 72 -13.67 -14.37 1.93
CA ASP A 72 -14.70 -13.38 1.65
C ASP A 72 -14.94 -13.27 0.13
N LEU A 73 -16.12 -13.70 -0.32
CA LEU A 73 -16.52 -13.68 -1.73
C LEU A 73 -16.68 -12.26 -2.30
N CYS A 74 -16.82 -11.24 -1.45
CA CYS A 74 -16.87 -9.85 -1.88
C CYS A 74 -15.47 -9.32 -2.28
N PHE A 75 -14.40 -9.99 -1.86
CA PHE A 75 -13.03 -9.61 -2.21
C PHE A 75 -12.48 -10.50 -3.35
N LYS A 76 -12.43 -9.92 -4.55
CA LYS A 76 -11.74 -10.53 -5.68
C LYS A 76 -10.28 -10.81 -5.33
N ALA A 77 -9.74 -11.94 -5.80
CA ALA A 77 -8.37 -12.35 -5.52
C ALA A 77 -7.33 -11.26 -5.86
N GLU A 78 -7.56 -10.52 -6.95
CA GLU A 78 -6.73 -9.39 -7.39
C GLU A 78 -6.64 -8.26 -6.35
N LEU A 79 -7.75 -7.94 -5.68
CA LEU A 79 -7.78 -6.92 -4.63
C LEU A 79 -7.03 -7.39 -3.37
N ARG A 80 -6.99 -8.71 -3.13
CA ARG A 80 -6.27 -9.29 -1.99
C ARG A 80 -4.76 -9.22 -2.17
N ILE A 81 -4.27 -9.41 -3.40
CA ILE A 81 -2.83 -9.36 -3.72
C ILE A 81 -2.34 -7.95 -4.07
N PHE A 82 -3.26 -7.03 -4.39
CA PHE A 82 -2.94 -5.64 -4.75
C PHE A 82 -1.98 -4.97 -3.76
N LEU A 83 -2.24 -5.08 -2.46
CA LEU A 83 -1.42 -4.48 -1.41
C LEU A 83 0.02 -5.03 -1.37
N SER A 84 0.17 -6.33 -1.59
CA SER A 84 1.48 -6.98 -1.64
C SER A 84 2.25 -6.60 -2.90
N HIS A 85 1.57 -6.51 -4.05
CA HIS A 85 2.21 -6.14 -5.32
C HIS A 85 2.55 -4.65 -5.38
N ALA A 86 1.65 -3.77 -4.92
CA ALA A 86 1.84 -2.33 -4.94
C ALA A 86 2.96 -1.86 -4.00
N TYR A 87 3.28 -2.65 -2.96
CA TYR A 87 4.43 -2.38 -2.10
C TYR A 87 5.75 -2.34 -2.88
N ASN A 88 5.88 -3.15 -3.93
CA ASN A 88 7.08 -3.16 -4.76
C ASN A 88 7.27 -1.82 -5.48
N PHE A 89 6.18 -1.19 -5.98
CA PHE A 89 6.27 0.14 -6.60
C PHE A 89 6.70 1.22 -5.61
N LYS A 90 6.19 1.16 -4.37
CA LYS A 90 6.67 2.06 -3.31
C LYS A 90 8.15 1.80 -2.99
N ALA A 91 8.54 0.54 -2.84
CA ALA A 91 9.91 0.17 -2.48
C ALA A 91 10.91 0.61 -3.56
N ILE A 92 10.56 0.45 -4.84
CA ILE A 92 11.31 0.97 -5.98
C ILE A 92 11.45 2.50 -5.83
N ALA A 93 10.34 3.22 -5.70
CA ALA A 93 10.37 4.68 -5.56
C ALA A 93 11.09 5.19 -4.29
N ASP A 94 11.19 4.39 -3.22
CA ASP A 94 11.86 4.73 -1.96
C ASP A 94 13.35 4.40 -1.95
N TYR A 95 13.75 3.38 -2.70
CA TYR A 95 15.07 2.76 -2.60
C TYR A 95 15.82 2.67 -3.93
N GLU A 96 15.30 3.19 -5.04
CA GLU A 96 16.08 3.37 -6.28
C GLU A 96 17.10 4.53 -6.17
N THR A 97 18.03 4.37 -5.24
CA THR A 97 19.43 4.27 -5.66
C THR A 97 19.77 2.78 -5.58
N GLY A 98 19.72 2.08 -6.72
CA GLY A 98 20.17 0.68 -6.78
C GLY A 98 21.57 0.55 -6.14
N PRO A 99 21.94 -0.61 -5.59
CA PRO A 99 23.31 -0.79 -5.10
C PRO A 99 24.26 -0.37 -6.22
N ALA A 100 25.13 0.61 -5.94
CA ALA A 100 26.14 1.03 -6.90
C ALA A 100 26.81 -0.24 -7.45
N PRO A 101 26.99 -0.37 -8.77
CA PRO A 101 27.68 -1.51 -9.33
C PRO A 101 29.02 -1.61 -8.62
N LYS A 102 29.27 -2.75 -7.95
CA LYS A 102 30.57 -3.05 -7.39
C LYS A 102 31.53 -3.12 -8.58
N PHE A 103 32.24 -2.03 -8.84
CA PHE A 103 33.44 -2.10 -9.68
C PHE A 103 34.40 -3.02 -8.92
N GLN A 104 34.47 -4.29 -9.34
CA GLN A 104 35.61 -5.13 -9.03
C GLN A 104 36.80 -4.50 -9.74
N GLN A 105 37.57 -3.69 -9.00
CA GLN A 105 38.94 -3.40 -9.37
C GLN A 105 39.72 -4.69 -9.17
N ASN A 106 39.90 -5.44 -10.26
CA ASN A 106 40.98 -6.41 -10.35
C ASN A 106 42.25 -5.62 -10.65
N GLY A 107 43.11 -5.50 -9.64
CA GLY A 107 44.49 -5.03 -9.72
C GLY A 107 45.36 -5.95 -8.91
#